data_AF-A0A544YAQ3-F1
#
_entry.id   AF-A0A544YAQ3-F1
#
_cell.length_a   1.000
_cell.length_b   1.000
_cell.length_c   1.000
_cell.angle_alpha   90.00
_cell.angle_beta   90.00
_cell.angle_gamma   90.00
#
_symmetry.space_group_name_H-M   'P 1'
#
loop_
_entity.id
_entity.type
_entity.pdbx_description
1 polymer ?
#
loop_
_entity_poly.entity_id
_entity_poly.type
_entity_poly.pdbx_seq_one_letter_code
_entity_poly.pdbx_strand_id
1 'polypeptide(L)'
;MSDIENGLQELNRASLERAWRFESVLLLGDQDTINAADRWSAVAEQLQDFARGEKTNPEEWERIYREAYAAKDEFLSKARKHLGVDVAPLVQR
;
A
#
# COMPACT_ATOMS: atom_id res chain seq x y z
N MET A 1 10.06 42.29 3.69
CA MET A 1 10.08 40.93 4.25
C MET A 1 11.50 40.43 4.18
N SER A 2 12.03 39.89 5.28
CA SER A 2 13.39 39.34 5.32
C SER A 2 13.44 37.97 4.64
N ASP A 3 14.62 37.52 4.19
CA ASP A 3 14.80 36.19 3.59
C ASP A 3 14.35 35.06 4.51
N ILE A 4 14.41 35.28 5.83
CA ILE A 4 13.93 34.34 6.85
C ILE A 4 12.40 34.21 6.80
N GLU A 5 11.68 35.32 6.65
CA GLU A 5 10.20 35.30 6.54
C GLU A 5 9.75 34.58 5.27
N ASN A 6 10.45 34.81 4.15
CA ASN A 6 10.20 34.09 2.90
C ASN A 6 10.47 32.59 3.04
N GLY A 7 11.60 32.22 3.66
CA GLY A 7 11.94 30.82 3.91
C GLY A 7 10.91 30.09 4.77
N LEU A 8 10.38 30.75 5.80
CA LEU A 8 9.32 30.20 6.65
C LEU A 8 8.00 30.01 5.91
N GLN A 9 7.66 30.93 4.99
CA GLN A 9 6.46 30.79 4.16
C GLN A 9 6.58 29.62 3.18
N GLU A 10 7.73 29.44 2.54
CA GLU A 10 7.98 28.31 1.64
C GLU A 10 7.98 26.96 2.39
N LEU A 11 8.57 26.91 3.59
CA LEU A 11 8.51 25.71 4.44
C LEU A 11 7.07 25.36 4.84
N ASN A 12 6.26 26.36 5.20
CA ASN A 12 4.86 26.13 5.54
C ASN A 12 4.07 25.61 4.33
N ARG A 13 4.30 26.21 3.14
CA ARG A 13 3.69 25.76 1.88
C ARG A 13 4.05 24.31 1.55
N ALA A 14 5.33 23.95 1.65
CA ALA A 14 5.80 22.59 1.42
C ALA A 14 5.26 21.59 2.46
N SER A 15 5.12 22.00 3.72
CA SER A 15 4.55 21.18 4.78
C SER A 15 3.06 20.91 4.55
N LEU A 16 2.29 21.92 4.13
CA LEU A 16 0.89 21.76 3.74
C LEU A 16 0.74 20.86 2.52
N GLU A 17 1.57 21.04 1.49
CA GLU A 17 1.55 20.20 0.30
C GLU A 17 1.89 18.73 0.63
N ARG A 18 2.86 18.50 1.51
CA ARG A 18 3.18 17.16 2.02
C ARG A 18 1.99 16.57 2.79
N ALA A 19 1.34 17.34 3.66
CA ALA A 19 0.20 16.88 4.45
C ALA A 19 -0.98 16.47 3.55
N TRP A 20 -1.31 17.28 2.54
CA TRP A 20 -2.36 16.98 1.57
C TRP A 20 -2.07 15.73 0.72
N ARG A 21 -0.83 15.58 0.25
CA ARG A 21 -0.40 14.38 -0.48
C ARG A 21 -0.45 13.14 0.41
N PHE A 22 -0.08 13.29 1.69
CA PHE A 22 -0.14 12.22 2.67
C PHE A 22 -1.58 11.83 3.04
N GLU A 23 -2.48 12.81 3.22
CA GLU A 23 -3.91 12.57 3.40
C GLU A 23 -4.54 11.91 2.17
N SER A 24 -4.13 12.29 0.96
CA SER A 24 -4.61 11.65 -0.28
C SER A 24 -4.14 10.19 -0.41
N VAL A 25 -2.98 9.85 0.16
CA VAL A 25 -2.50 8.47 0.28
C VAL A 25 -3.24 7.71 1.39
N LEU A 26 -3.64 8.38 2.46
CA LEU A 26 -4.45 7.78 3.54
C LEU A 26 -5.92 7.57 3.11
N LEU A 27 -6.42 8.43 2.22
CA LEU A 27 -7.75 8.37 1.62
C LEU A 27 -7.70 7.66 0.26
N LEU A 28 -7.14 6.44 0.20
CA LEU A 28 -7.26 5.53 -0.95
C LEU A 28 -8.74 5.39 -1.31
N GLY A 29 -9.20 6.22 -2.25
CA GLY A 29 -10.60 6.67 -2.31
C GLY A 29 -11.46 5.93 -3.32
N ASP A 30 -10.96 4.87 -3.94
CA ASP A 30 -11.78 3.99 -4.76
C ASP A 30 -12.04 2.65 -4.08
N GLN A 31 -13.29 2.21 -4.18
CA GLN A 31 -13.77 0.99 -3.54
C GLN A 31 -12.97 -0.25 -3.97
N ASP A 32 -12.43 -0.30 -5.20
CA ASP A 32 -11.66 -1.44 -5.66
C ASP A 32 -10.32 -1.54 -4.93
N THR A 33 -9.64 -0.42 -4.69
CA THR A 33 -8.38 -0.40 -3.95
C THR A 33 -8.58 -0.78 -2.48
N ILE A 34 -9.67 -0.30 -1.85
CA ILE A 34 -10.04 -0.68 -0.48
C ILE A 34 -10.31 -2.19 -0.39
N ASN A 35 -11.15 -2.72 -1.28
CA ASN A 35 -11.48 -4.15 -1.29
C ASN A 35 -10.23 -5.02 -1.52
N ALA A 36 -9.32 -4.59 -2.38
CA ALA A 36 -8.06 -5.29 -2.63
C ALA A 36 -7.13 -5.26 -1.41
N ALA A 37 -7.09 -4.13 -0.68
CA ALA A 37 -6.33 -4.01 0.56
C ALA A 37 -6.89 -4.93 1.66
N ASP A 38 -8.21 -4.96 1.84
CA ASP A 38 -8.88 -5.83 2.82
C ASP A 38 -8.57 -7.30 2.54
N ARG A 39 -8.66 -7.71 1.27
CA ARG A 39 -8.31 -9.07 0.84
C ARG A 39 -6.85 -9.38 1.15
N TRP A 40 -5.93 -8.49 0.84
CA TRP A 40 -4.51 -8.70 1.13
C TRP A 40 -4.25 -8.83 2.62
N SER A 41 -4.89 -7.98 3.45
CA SER A 41 -4.79 -8.05 4.91
C SER A 41 -5.27 -9.40 5.46
N ALA A 42 -6.44 -9.87 5.02
CA ALA A 42 -7.00 -11.15 5.48
C ALA A 42 -6.11 -12.36 5.14
N VAL A 43 -5.40 -12.34 4.01
CA VAL A 43 -4.47 -13.43 3.65
C VAL A 43 -3.13 -13.26 4.37
N ALA A 44 -2.68 -12.04 4.62
CA ALA A 44 -1.49 -11.76 5.43
C ALA A 44 -1.67 -12.20 6.89
N GLU A 45 -2.86 -12.05 7.46
CA GLU A 45 -3.21 -12.59 8.77
C GLU A 45 -3.05 -14.12 8.80
N GLN A 46 -3.53 -14.83 7.78
CA GLN A 46 -3.34 -16.28 7.70
C GLN A 46 -1.87 -16.70 7.63
N LEU A 47 -0.99 -15.89 7.01
CA LEU A 47 0.46 -16.14 7.05
C LEU A 47 1.06 -15.95 8.44
N GLN A 48 0.49 -15.05 9.26
CA GLN A 48 0.94 -14.87 10.65
C GLN A 48 0.70 -16.14 11.48
N ASP A 49 -0.40 -16.86 11.24
CA ASP A 49 -0.67 -18.13 11.93
C ASP A 49 0.48 -19.15 11.72
N PHE A 50 1.06 -19.20 10.52
CA PHE A 50 2.24 -20.04 10.25
C PHE A 50 3.50 -19.51 10.92
N ALA A 51 3.73 -18.20 10.89
CA ALA A 51 4.87 -17.57 11.55
C ALA A 51 4.84 -17.77 13.08
N ARG A 52 3.64 -17.87 13.67
CA ARG A 52 3.41 -18.17 15.09
C ARG A 52 3.45 -19.67 15.39
N GLY A 53 3.49 -20.53 14.38
CA GLY A 53 3.44 -21.99 14.53
C GLY A 53 2.05 -22.53 14.88
N GLU A 54 1.00 -21.72 14.76
CA GLU A 54 -0.40 -22.10 14.98
C GLU A 54 -0.91 -22.98 13.81
N LYS A 55 -0.37 -22.76 12.61
CA LYS A 55 -0.52 -23.63 11.45
C LYS A 55 0.84 -24.15 10.99
N THR A 56 0.89 -25.41 10.57
CA THR A 56 2.15 -26.06 10.15
C THR A 56 2.03 -26.87 8.86
N ASN A 57 0.85 -26.91 8.23
CA ASN A 57 0.64 -27.68 7.01
C ASN A 57 1.39 -27.04 5.81
N PRO A 58 2.39 -27.71 5.21
CA PRO A 58 3.17 -27.15 4.10
C PRO A 58 2.37 -26.88 2.82
N GLU A 59 1.36 -27.68 2.52
CA GLU A 59 0.51 -27.47 1.33
C GLU A 59 -0.40 -26.25 1.52
N GLU A 60 -0.90 -26.07 2.74
CA GLU A 60 -1.71 -24.90 3.10
C GLU A 60 -0.85 -23.63 3.09
N TRP A 61 0.39 -23.69 3.60
CA TRP A 61 1.37 -22.61 3.50
C TRP A 61 1.58 -22.16 2.06
N GLU A 62 1.91 -23.10 1.18
CA GLU A 62 2.22 -22.81 -0.22
C GLU A 62 1.00 -22.19 -0.95
N ARG A 63 -0.22 -22.65 -0.64
CA ARG A 63 -1.45 -22.06 -1.16
C ARG A 63 -1.64 -20.62 -0.69
N ILE A 64 -1.55 -20.37 0.63
CA ILE A 64 -1.77 -19.05 1.23
C ILE A 64 -0.67 -18.07 0.81
N TYR A 65 0.57 -18.54 0.69
CA TYR A 65 1.69 -17.74 0.22
C TYR A 65 1.46 -17.21 -1.20
N ARG A 66 1.04 -18.07 -2.13
CA ARG A 66 0.67 -17.64 -3.49
C ARG A 66 -0.52 -16.69 -3.50
N GLU A 67 -1.52 -16.95 -2.66
CA GLU A 67 -2.69 -16.09 -2.54
C GLU A 67 -2.33 -14.69 -2.00
N ALA A 68 -1.42 -14.61 -1.02
CA ALA A 68 -0.95 -13.35 -0.46
C ALA A 68 -0.21 -12.51 -1.50
N TYR A 69 0.64 -13.15 -2.31
CA TYR A 69 1.33 -12.48 -3.42
C TYR A 69 0.36 -11.97 -4.47
N ALA A 70 -0.62 -12.79 -4.87
CA ALA A 70 -1.63 -12.37 -5.83
C ALA A 70 -2.48 -11.20 -5.32
N ALA A 71 -2.91 -11.25 -4.04
CA ALA A 71 -3.69 -10.18 -3.42
C ALA A 71 -2.88 -8.87 -3.28
N LYS A 72 -1.59 -8.97 -2.95
CA LYS A 72 -0.67 -7.83 -2.94
C LYS A 72 -0.53 -7.20 -4.32
N ASP A 73 -0.33 -8.02 -5.36
CA ASP A 73 -0.18 -7.52 -6.73
C ASP A 73 -1.48 -6.86 -7.23
N GLU A 74 -2.64 -7.41 -6.87
CA GLU A 74 -3.95 -6.81 -7.11
C GLU A 74 -4.09 -5.44 -6.42
N PHE A 75 -3.80 -5.36 -5.12
CA PHE A 75 -3.82 -4.10 -4.37
C PHE A 75 -2.91 -3.04 -5.00
N LEU A 76 -1.65 -3.40 -5.30
CA LEU A 76 -0.69 -2.48 -5.91
C LEU A 76 -1.13 -2.04 -7.30
N SER A 77 -1.75 -2.92 -8.10
CA SER A 77 -2.30 -2.58 -9.40
C SER A 77 -3.43 -1.54 -9.29
N LYS A 78 -4.39 -1.79 -8.39
CA LYS A 78 -5.53 -0.88 -8.15
C LYS A 78 -5.09 0.47 -7.62
N ALA A 79 -4.22 0.48 -6.61
CA ALA A 79 -3.65 1.69 -6.05
C ALA A 79 -2.88 2.51 -7.10
N ARG A 80 -2.04 1.86 -7.92
CA ARG A 80 -1.28 2.54 -8.99
C ARG A 80 -2.21 3.14 -10.04
N LYS A 81 -3.20 2.37 -10.50
CA LYS A 81 -4.20 2.83 -11.46
C LYS A 81 -4.96 4.05 -10.93
N HIS A 82 -5.40 3.99 -9.67
CA HIS A 82 -6.10 5.09 -9.02
C HIS A 82 -5.23 6.35 -8.91
N LEU A 83 -3.94 6.17 -8.59
CA LEU A 83 -2.97 7.26 -8.48
C LEU A 83 -2.45 7.77 -9.84
N GLY A 84 -2.91 7.19 -10.96
CA GLY A 84 -2.44 7.55 -12.31
C GLY A 84 -0.95 7.23 -12.54
N VAL A 85 -0.39 6.30 -11.78
CA VAL A 85 1.01 5.88 -11.91
C VAL A 85 1.09 4.69 -12.86
N ASP A 86 1.46 4.94 -14.12
CA ASP A 86 1.82 3.88 -15.07
C ASP A 86 3.17 3.29 -14.69
N VAL A 87 3.19 2.02 -14.27
CA VAL A 87 4.42 1.25 -14.08
C VAL A 87 4.30 -0.06 -14.83
N ALA A 88 5.31 -0.38 -15.63
CA ALA A 88 5.47 -1.71 -16.21
C ALA A 88 5.39 -2.78 -15.09
N PRO A 89 4.77 -3.94 -15.35
CA PRO A 89 4.60 -4.97 -14.33
C PRO A 89 5.93 -5.36 -13.70
N LEU A 90 5.92 -5.64 -12.39
CA LEU A 90 7.07 -6.23 -11.72
C LEU A 90 7.26 -7.64 -12.29
N VAL A 91 8.31 -7.82 -13.10
CA VAL A 91 8.71 -9.14 -13.59
C VAL A 91 9.21 -9.94 -12.38
N GLN A 92 8.43 -10.94 -11.97
CA GLN A 92 8.88 -11.88 -10.95
C GLN A 92 9.94 -12.81 -11.57
N ARG A 93 11.08 -12.97 -10.90
CA ARG A 93 12.13 -13.95 -11.20
C ARG A 93 11.97 -15.16 -10.31
#